data_AF-A0A4Q3FPD5-F1
#
_entry.id   AF-A0A4Q3FPD5-F1
#
_cell.length_a   1.000
_cell.length_b   1.000
_cell.length_c   1.000
_cell.angle_alpha   90.00
_cell.angle_beta   90.00
_cell.angle_gamma   90.00
#
_symmetry.space_group_name_H-M   'P 1'
#
loop_
_entity.id
_entity.type
_entity.pdbx_description
1 polymer ?
#
loop_
_entity_poly.entity_id
_entity_poly.type
_entity_poly.pdbx_seq_one_letter_code
_entity_poly.pdbx_strand_id
1 'polypeptide(L)'
;MDNKTQKKDNQNRTVKHLKNLYTSSIITLKQNGICINHYLKNFQKNLNHENAIPVFKAQKSLKFAPVKAVLVLTLFCTVSAAFAQTTTTVNGPSDATSNPPASASSVNQVLAQGNNISLKIGNSSTSSDVIYQWYKLDNTGTKRLVQSSSSSTLTESPSTAGYYIYQLVVSNSNQCSSEISDPFKVYVLPPLTPTIAASSSTVCSNGTNTSVLTANPGSDRYSYVYQWILNGNNIQGATSSTYTTPTNLSSGNQNYSIRIAYSLSTATTGTANQVITVTPLPTKPAISIGQ
;
A
#
# COMPACT_ATOMS: atom_id res chain seq x y z
N MET A 1 -49.74 -16.79 -33.69
CA MET A 1 -48.56 -16.17 -33.05
C MET A 1 -48.69 -14.67 -33.19
N ASP A 2 -49.11 -13.97 -32.14
CA ASP A 2 -49.38 -12.54 -32.27
C ASP A 2 -48.10 -11.73 -32.03
N ASN A 3 -47.42 -11.41 -33.14
CA ASN A 3 -46.11 -10.76 -33.23
C ASN A 3 -46.08 -9.35 -32.60
N LYS A 4 -47.24 -8.79 -32.23
CA LYS A 4 -47.37 -7.52 -31.50
C LYS A 4 -47.17 -7.67 -29.99
N THR A 5 -47.51 -8.83 -29.40
CA THR A 5 -47.43 -9.04 -27.94
C THR A 5 -45.99 -9.35 -27.50
N GLN A 6 -45.25 -10.15 -28.28
CA GLN A 6 -43.81 -10.36 -28.06
C GLN A 6 -42.97 -9.08 -28.24
N LYS A 7 -43.34 -8.19 -29.17
CA LYS A 7 -42.61 -6.94 -29.42
C LYS A 7 -42.81 -5.91 -28.29
N LYS A 8 -44.00 -5.87 -27.68
CA LYS A 8 -44.29 -5.04 -26.49
C LYS A 8 -43.57 -5.54 -25.23
N ASP A 9 -43.51 -6.84 -25.02
CA ASP A 9 -42.78 -7.41 -23.87
C ASP A 9 -41.26 -7.25 -23.98
N ASN A 10 -40.71 -7.36 -25.20
CA ASN A 10 -39.29 -7.09 -25.41
C ASN A 10 -38.96 -5.61 -25.23
N GLN A 11 -39.78 -4.68 -25.73
CA GLN A 11 -39.59 -3.24 -25.49
C GLN A 11 -39.72 -2.87 -24.00
N ASN A 12 -40.66 -3.48 -23.26
CA ASN A 12 -40.78 -3.24 -21.82
C ASN A 12 -39.60 -3.81 -21.02
N ARG A 13 -39.04 -4.96 -21.40
CA ARG A 13 -37.80 -5.49 -20.79
C ARG A 13 -36.59 -4.62 -21.12
N THR A 14 -36.43 -4.15 -22.35
CA THR A 14 -35.34 -3.25 -22.75
C THR A 14 -35.44 -1.89 -22.05
N VAL A 15 -36.63 -1.32 -21.90
CA VAL A 15 -36.85 -0.04 -21.17
C VAL A 15 -36.57 -0.20 -19.67
N LYS A 16 -36.91 -1.35 -19.06
CA LYS A 16 -36.59 -1.64 -17.65
C LYS A 16 -35.09 -1.86 -17.42
N HIS A 17 -34.40 -2.49 -18.39
CA HIS A 17 -32.94 -2.67 -18.35
C HIS A 17 -32.19 -1.35 -18.55
N LEU A 18 -32.65 -0.50 -19.47
CA LEU A 18 -32.12 0.84 -19.71
C LEU A 18 -32.38 1.79 -18.52
N LYS A 19 -33.54 1.71 -17.87
CA LYS A 19 -33.82 2.47 -16.64
C LYS A 19 -32.90 2.08 -15.49
N ASN A 20 -32.64 0.78 -15.28
CA ASN A 20 -31.70 0.30 -14.24
C ASN A 20 -30.24 0.68 -14.54
N LEU A 21 -29.83 0.66 -15.81
CA LEU A 21 -28.52 1.18 -16.22
C LEU A 21 -28.43 2.70 -15.98
N TYR A 22 -29.49 3.45 -16.26
CA TYR A 22 -29.56 4.90 -15.99
C TYR A 22 -29.49 5.23 -14.49
N THR A 23 -30.19 4.49 -13.61
CA THR A 23 -30.10 4.73 -12.15
C THR A 23 -28.73 4.34 -11.60
N SER A 24 -28.09 3.29 -12.10
CA SER A 24 -26.75 2.89 -11.68
C SER A 24 -25.69 3.92 -12.15
N SER A 25 -25.78 4.40 -13.39
CA SER A 25 -24.94 5.48 -13.92
C SER A 25 -25.17 6.82 -13.22
N ILE A 26 -26.39 7.13 -12.77
CA ILE A 26 -26.70 8.35 -12.00
C ILE A 26 -26.17 8.25 -10.56
N ILE A 27 -26.11 7.07 -9.95
CA ILE A 27 -25.50 6.88 -8.63
C ILE A 27 -23.98 7.06 -8.72
N THR A 28 -23.34 6.60 -9.81
CA THR A 28 -21.91 6.86 -10.07
C THR A 28 -21.63 8.30 -10.49
N LEU A 29 -22.56 8.96 -11.22
CA LEU A 29 -22.46 10.38 -11.57
C LEU A 29 -22.80 11.31 -10.40
N LYS A 30 -23.55 10.89 -9.37
CA LYS A 30 -23.74 11.70 -8.15
C LYS A 30 -22.51 11.78 -7.27
N GLN A 31 -21.55 10.87 -7.41
CA GLN A 31 -20.23 10.99 -6.78
C GLN A 31 -19.27 11.93 -7.55
N ASN A 32 -19.51 12.17 -8.85
CA ASN A 32 -18.62 12.94 -9.72
C ASN A 32 -19.26 14.18 -10.39
N GLY A 33 -20.54 14.48 -10.13
CA GLY A 33 -21.40 15.35 -10.95
C GLY A 33 -21.43 16.84 -10.60
N ILE A 34 -20.64 17.29 -9.64
CA ILE A 34 -20.61 18.72 -9.25
C ILE A 34 -19.57 19.49 -10.09
N CYS A 35 -18.55 18.84 -10.64
CA CYS A 35 -17.48 19.49 -11.41
C CYS A 35 -17.88 19.95 -12.83
N ILE A 36 -18.91 19.35 -13.45
CA ILE A 36 -19.28 19.66 -14.85
C ILE A 36 -20.13 20.93 -14.96
N ASN A 37 -20.99 21.20 -13.98
CA ASN A 37 -21.93 22.33 -14.04
C ASN A 37 -21.26 23.71 -13.85
N HIS A 38 -20.08 23.77 -13.24
CA HIS A 38 -19.38 25.03 -13.02
C HIS A 38 -18.54 25.45 -14.25
N TYR A 39 -17.95 24.50 -14.97
CA TYR A 39 -17.19 24.77 -16.20
C TYR A 39 -18.07 25.32 -17.33
N LEU A 40 -19.30 24.82 -17.47
CA LEU A 40 -20.27 25.33 -18.45
C LEU A 40 -20.70 26.79 -18.19
N LYS A 41 -20.79 27.20 -16.92
CA LYS A 41 -21.16 28.57 -16.55
C LYS A 41 -20.06 29.59 -16.83
N ASN A 42 -18.79 29.22 -16.67
CA ASN A 42 -17.67 30.11 -16.99
C ASN A 42 -17.43 30.24 -18.50
N PHE A 43 -17.72 29.21 -19.29
CA PHE A 43 -17.60 29.27 -20.75
C PHE A 43 -18.64 30.20 -21.39
N GLN A 44 -19.87 30.26 -20.86
CA GLN A 44 -20.91 31.21 -21.32
C GLN A 44 -20.57 32.67 -21.02
N LYS A 45 -19.76 32.95 -20.00
CA LYS A 45 -19.39 34.33 -19.60
C LYS A 45 -18.37 34.96 -20.57
N ASN A 46 -17.51 34.16 -21.19
CA ASN A 46 -16.47 34.62 -22.12
C ASN A 46 -16.95 34.78 -23.58
N LEU A 47 -18.14 34.29 -23.93
CA LEU A 47 -18.73 34.47 -25.27
C LEU A 47 -19.40 35.85 -25.48
N ASN A 48 -19.55 36.65 -24.41
CA ASN A 48 -20.28 37.92 -24.44
C ASN A 48 -19.38 39.16 -24.63
N HIS A 49 -18.08 39.00 -24.89
CA HIS A 49 -17.17 40.11 -25.18
C HIS A 49 -16.53 39.98 -26.57
N GLU A 50 -16.98 40.88 -27.44
CA GLU A 50 -16.30 41.47 -28.61
C GLU A 50 -16.07 40.69 -29.94
N ASN A 51 -16.74 41.26 -30.97
CA ASN A 51 -16.25 41.64 -32.30
C ASN A 51 -16.25 40.63 -33.47
N ALA A 52 -16.84 41.11 -34.57
CA ALA A 52 -17.19 40.44 -35.81
C ALA A 52 -16.11 40.54 -36.90
N ILE A 53 -16.21 39.69 -37.96
CA ILE A 53 -15.99 39.92 -39.43
C ILE A 53 -15.48 38.62 -40.14
N PRO A 54 -15.86 38.38 -41.43
CA PRO A 54 -16.38 37.09 -41.92
C PRO A 54 -15.62 36.48 -43.13
N VAL A 55 -15.84 35.20 -43.45
CA VAL A 55 -15.60 34.66 -44.82
C VAL A 55 -16.51 33.44 -45.12
N PHE A 56 -17.51 33.60 -46.01
CA PHE A 56 -17.70 32.87 -47.27
C PHE A 56 -19.12 33.06 -47.86
N LYS A 57 -19.15 33.60 -49.08
CA LYS A 57 -20.30 33.63 -50.02
C LYS A 57 -20.52 32.24 -50.61
N ALA A 58 -21.78 31.82 -50.77
CA ALA A 58 -22.40 31.51 -52.08
C ALA A 58 -23.85 31.03 -51.89
N GLN A 59 -24.77 31.67 -52.59
CA GLN A 59 -26.22 31.47 -52.57
C GLN A 59 -26.65 30.22 -53.36
N LYS A 60 -27.69 29.53 -52.89
CA LYS A 60 -28.83 29.19 -53.76
C LYS A 60 -30.11 29.02 -52.96
N SER A 61 -31.15 29.64 -53.49
CA SER A 61 -32.49 29.84 -52.94
C SER A 61 -33.26 28.54 -52.66
N LEU A 62 -33.84 28.42 -51.46
CA LEU A 62 -35.14 27.77 -51.26
C LEU A 62 -35.82 28.47 -50.06
N LYS A 63 -37.02 29.03 -50.28
CA LYS A 63 -37.82 29.72 -49.25
C LYS A 63 -38.84 28.77 -48.63
N PHE A 64 -39.17 29.09 -47.38
CA PHE A 64 -40.23 28.60 -46.46
C PHE A 64 -39.83 27.52 -45.43
N ALA A 65 -40.01 27.91 -44.16
CA ALA A 65 -39.63 27.30 -42.89
C ALA A 65 -40.69 26.27 -42.38
N PRO A 66 -40.57 25.64 -41.19
CA PRO A 66 -39.51 25.69 -40.17
C PRO A 66 -39.10 24.29 -39.65
N VAL A 67 -37.85 23.87 -39.84
CA VAL A 67 -37.24 22.81 -39.00
C VAL A 67 -35.89 23.31 -38.51
N LYS A 68 -35.95 24.28 -37.57
CA LYS A 68 -34.84 24.55 -36.66
C LYS A 68 -34.81 23.42 -35.65
N ALA A 69 -33.91 22.44 -35.81
CA ALA A 69 -33.42 21.62 -34.67
C ALA A 69 -32.39 20.55 -35.03
N VAL A 70 -32.05 20.29 -36.30
CA VAL A 70 -31.23 19.10 -36.61
C VAL A 70 -30.28 19.39 -37.77
N LEU A 71 -29.21 20.18 -37.58
CA LEU A 71 -27.95 20.02 -38.36
C LEU A 71 -26.77 20.95 -38.01
N VAL A 72 -26.65 21.52 -36.80
CA VAL A 72 -25.47 22.35 -36.46
C VAL A 72 -24.94 21.97 -35.09
N LEU A 73 -24.50 20.72 -34.93
CA LEU A 73 -23.79 20.25 -33.74
C LEU A 73 -22.84 19.08 -34.05
N THR A 74 -22.16 19.09 -35.19
CA THR A 74 -21.19 18.05 -35.55
C THR A 74 -19.84 18.58 -36.05
N LEU A 75 -19.49 19.84 -35.79
CA LEU A 75 -18.16 20.35 -36.14
C LEU A 75 -17.59 21.22 -35.02
N PHE A 76 -16.40 20.81 -34.55
CA PHE A 76 -15.48 21.47 -33.62
C PHE A 76 -15.78 21.38 -32.11
N CYS A 77 -15.35 20.26 -31.52
CA CYS A 77 -14.36 20.30 -30.42
C CYS A 77 -13.71 18.91 -30.24
N THR A 78 -12.89 18.50 -31.23
CA THR A 78 -11.91 17.44 -31.03
C THR A 78 -10.56 18.09 -30.72
N VAL A 79 -10.45 18.70 -29.54
CA VAL A 79 -9.16 18.88 -28.86
C VAL A 79 -9.40 18.63 -27.38
N SER A 80 -8.85 17.51 -26.92
CA SER A 80 -8.32 17.26 -25.57
C SER A 80 -9.23 17.62 -24.38
N ALA A 81 -9.83 16.67 -23.67
CA ALA A 81 -9.09 15.58 -23.06
C ALA A 81 -9.85 14.26 -23.19
N ALA A 82 -9.38 13.43 -24.13
CA ALA A 82 -9.12 12.07 -23.71
C ALA A 82 -8.10 12.15 -22.57
N PHE A 83 -8.55 12.37 -21.33
CA PHE A 83 -8.01 11.58 -20.26
C PHE A 83 -8.50 10.15 -20.57
N ALA A 84 -7.84 9.52 -21.56
CA ALA A 84 -7.34 8.21 -21.24
C ALA A 84 -6.59 8.45 -19.95
N GLN A 85 -7.23 8.16 -18.83
CA GLN A 85 -6.47 7.77 -17.67
C GLN A 85 -5.64 6.63 -18.23
N THR A 86 -4.40 6.93 -18.61
CA THR A 86 -3.35 5.97 -18.42
C THR A 86 -3.47 5.72 -16.93
N THR A 87 -4.24 4.69 -16.58
CA THR A 87 -4.03 3.96 -15.36
C THR A 87 -2.59 3.52 -15.51
N THR A 88 -1.66 4.39 -15.07
CA THR A 88 -0.41 3.90 -14.55
C THR A 88 -0.89 2.93 -13.51
N THR A 89 -0.83 1.64 -13.87
CA THR A 89 -0.99 0.56 -12.93
C THR A 89 -0.04 0.89 -11.81
N VAL A 90 -0.55 1.49 -10.73
CA VAL A 90 0.18 1.55 -9.50
C VAL A 90 0.22 0.09 -9.07
N ASN A 91 1.32 -0.58 -9.35
CA ASN A 91 1.55 -1.88 -8.74
C ASN A 91 1.41 -1.68 -7.23
N GLY A 92 0.36 -2.27 -6.66
CA GLY A 92 0.06 -2.16 -5.24
C GLY A 92 -1.31 -2.70 -4.89
N PRO A 93 -1.47 -4.03 -4.90
CA PRO A 93 -1.87 -4.73 -3.69
C PRO A 93 -0.65 -5.40 -3.04
N SER A 94 -0.60 -5.38 -1.71
CA SER A 94 0.08 -6.44 -0.96
C SER A 94 -0.98 -7.17 -0.16
N ASP A 95 -1.68 -8.09 -0.84
CA ASP A 95 -1.79 -9.38 -0.19
C ASP A 95 -0.36 -9.96 -0.10
N ALA A 96 -0.16 -11.11 0.55
CA ALA A 96 1.17 -11.66 0.80
C ALA A 96 2.01 -12.00 -0.46
N THR A 97 1.66 -11.57 -1.69
CA THR A 97 2.35 -11.89 -2.94
C THR A 97 3.30 -10.81 -3.49
N SER A 98 3.14 -9.52 -3.16
CA SER A 98 4.08 -8.49 -3.67
C SER A 98 5.36 -8.42 -2.85
N ASN A 99 6.51 -8.39 -3.52
CA ASN A 99 7.81 -8.39 -2.85
C ASN A 99 7.98 -7.16 -1.95
N PRO A 100 8.67 -7.32 -0.81
CA PRO A 100 8.99 -6.18 0.04
C PRO A 100 9.82 -5.14 -0.73
N PRO A 101 9.87 -3.90 -0.24
CA PRO A 101 10.66 -2.86 -0.88
C PRO A 101 12.13 -3.29 -0.93
N ALA A 102 12.82 -3.01 -2.03
CA ALA A 102 14.24 -3.38 -2.18
C ALA A 102 15.14 -2.64 -1.17
N SER A 103 14.73 -1.44 -0.76
CA SER A 103 15.40 -0.61 0.23
C SER A 103 14.39 0.29 0.95
N ALA A 104 14.74 0.79 2.14
CA ALA A 104 13.89 1.73 2.87
C ALA A 104 13.59 3.02 2.08
N SER A 105 14.50 3.43 1.19
CA SER A 105 14.36 4.62 0.34
C SER A 105 13.40 4.46 -0.84
N SER A 106 12.96 3.24 -1.17
CA SER A 106 12.01 3.00 -2.26
C SER A 106 10.55 3.34 -1.89
N VAL A 107 10.30 3.62 -0.61
CA VAL A 107 9.04 4.12 -0.06
C VAL A 107 9.31 5.38 0.75
N ASN A 108 8.26 6.13 1.08
CA ASN A 108 8.41 7.32 1.93
C ASN A 108 8.64 6.94 3.40
N GLN A 109 8.14 5.78 3.84
CA GLN A 109 8.30 5.32 5.20
C GLN A 109 8.18 3.80 5.34
N VAL A 110 8.98 3.22 6.24
CA VAL A 110 8.85 1.83 6.72
C VAL A 110 8.39 1.86 8.18
N LEU A 111 7.41 1.05 8.53
CA LEU A 111 6.84 0.95 9.88
C LEU A 111 6.84 -0.49 10.37
N ALA A 112 6.97 -0.69 11.67
CA ALA A 112 6.58 -1.95 12.29
C ALA A 112 5.05 -2.04 12.36
N GLN A 113 4.51 -3.26 12.31
CA GLN A 113 3.08 -3.48 12.49
C GLN A 113 2.56 -2.83 13.78
N GLY A 114 1.46 -2.08 13.67
CA GLY A 114 0.81 -1.42 14.80
C GLY A 114 1.43 -0.08 15.20
N ASN A 115 2.57 0.32 14.61
CA ASN A 115 3.12 1.65 14.86
C ASN A 115 2.25 2.75 14.25
N ASN A 116 2.23 3.90 14.92
CA ASN A 116 1.47 5.05 14.46
C ASN A 116 2.21 5.78 13.33
N ILE A 117 1.45 6.29 12.37
CA ILE A 117 1.88 7.27 11.39
C ILE A 117 1.12 8.58 11.61
N SER A 118 1.82 9.71 11.53
CA SER A 118 1.21 11.04 11.54
C SER A 118 1.62 11.80 10.29
N LEU A 119 0.66 12.03 9.40
CA LEU A 119 0.83 12.76 8.16
C LEU A 119 0.27 14.17 8.34
N LYS A 120 1.01 15.16 7.89
CA LYS A 120 0.57 16.56 7.85
C LYS A 120 0.69 17.09 6.43
N ILE A 121 -0.11 18.09 6.11
CA ILE A 121 0.05 18.82 4.84
C ILE A 121 1.44 19.45 4.75
N GLY A 122 2.04 19.43 3.56
CA GLY A 122 3.37 19.99 3.31
C GLY A 122 3.37 21.51 3.10
N ASN A 123 2.22 22.09 2.75
CA ASN A 123 2.02 23.51 2.48
C ASN A 123 0.85 24.05 3.31
N SER A 124 0.92 25.32 3.69
CA SER A 124 -0.23 25.99 4.31
C SER A 124 -1.30 26.26 3.26
N SER A 125 -2.58 26.04 3.61
CA SER A 125 -3.68 26.56 2.81
C SER A 125 -3.88 28.05 3.08
N THR A 126 -4.23 28.82 2.05
CA THR A 126 -4.52 30.26 2.14
C THR A 126 -6.00 30.55 2.41
N SER A 127 -6.86 29.54 2.41
CA SER A 127 -8.30 29.67 2.69
C SER A 127 -8.60 29.44 4.17
N SER A 128 -9.55 30.20 4.72
CA SER A 128 -10.03 30.05 6.11
C SER A 128 -10.94 28.84 6.32
N ASP A 129 -11.55 28.32 5.24
CA ASP A 129 -12.67 27.37 5.29
C ASP A 129 -12.29 26.04 4.64
N VAL A 130 -11.17 25.47 5.07
CA VAL A 130 -10.54 24.34 4.39
C VAL A 130 -10.97 23.01 4.98
N ILE A 131 -11.28 22.06 4.10
CA ILE A 131 -11.57 20.67 4.42
C ILE A 131 -10.47 19.79 3.82
N TYR A 132 -9.75 19.07 4.67
CA TYR A 132 -8.73 18.10 4.28
C TYR A 132 -9.35 16.70 4.19
N GLN A 133 -9.33 16.15 2.98
CA GLN A 133 -9.87 14.83 2.67
C GLN A 133 -8.71 13.87 2.42
N TRP A 134 -8.42 13.03 3.40
CA TRP A 134 -7.36 12.04 3.34
C TRP A 134 -7.90 10.73 2.81
N TYR A 135 -7.27 10.22 1.75
CA TYR A 135 -7.57 8.93 1.15
C TYR A 135 -6.44 7.96 1.47
N LYS A 136 -6.82 6.70 1.72
CA LYS A 136 -5.92 5.57 1.95
C LYS A 136 -6.23 4.48 0.95
N LEU A 137 -5.21 4.03 0.23
CA LEU A 137 -5.18 2.70 -0.39
C LEU A 137 -4.57 1.76 0.65
N ASP A 138 -5.34 0.80 1.14
CA ASP A 138 -4.84 -0.19 2.08
C ASP A 138 -4.07 -1.32 1.40
N ASN A 139 -3.51 -2.23 2.22
CA ASN A 139 -2.72 -3.35 1.73
C ASN A 139 -3.51 -4.31 0.82
N THR A 140 -4.84 -4.34 0.90
CA THR A 140 -5.69 -5.13 0.00
C THR A 140 -5.92 -4.45 -1.35
N GLY A 141 -5.41 -3.22 -1.53
CA GLY A 141 -5.69 -2.39 -2.70
C GLY A 141 -7.03 -1.66 -2.61
N THR A 142 -7.67 -1.60 -1.43
CA THR A 142 -8.95 -0.92 -1.26
C THR A 142 -8.71 0.57 -0.97
N LYS A 143 -9.24 1.44 -1.84
CA LYS A 143 -9.20 2.90 -1.65
C LYS A 143 -10.39 3.36 -0.82
N ARG A 144 -10.14 4.12 0.25
CA ARG A 144 -11.18 4.71 1.12
C ARG A 144 -10.82 6.12 1.58
N LEU A 145 -11.84 6.94 1.84
CA LEU A 145 -11.69 8.19 2.57
C LEU A 145 -11.55 7.85 4.07
N VAL A 146 -10.46 8.27 4.70
CA VAL A 146 -10.16 7.99 6.12
C VAL A 146 -10.35 9.19 7.04
N GLN A 147 -10.29 10.40 6.50
CA GLN A 147 -10.57 11.63 7.25
C GLN A 147 -11.12 12.69 6.31
N SER A 148 -12.10 13.46 6.78
CA SER A 148 -12.64 14.64 6.10
C SER A 148 -12.96 15.68 7.15
N SER A 149 -12.03 16.59 7.43
CA SER A 149 -12.16 17.57 8.52
C SER A 149 -11.31 18.81 8.26
N SER A 150 -11.41 19.82 9.12
CA SER A 150 -10.51 20.98 9.11
C SER A 150 -9.12 20.68 9.68
N SER A 151 -8.87 19.47 10.18
CA SER A 151 -7.55 19.06 10.68
C SER A 151 -6.59 18.82 9.51
N SER A 152 -5.47 19.53 9.51
CA SER A 152 -4.37 19.36 8.56
C SER A 152 -3.50 18.13 8.83
N THR A 153 -3.78 17.40 9.91
CA THR A 153 -3.06 16.20 10.32
C THR A 153 -3.98 14.97 10.28
N LEU A 154 -3.47 13.88 9.72
CA LEU A 154 -4.03 12.53 9.80
C LEU A 154 -3.14 11.68 10.72
N THR A 155 -3.75 10.92 11.62
CA THR A 155 -3.04 9.90 12.42
C THR A 155 -3.71 8.56 12.23
N GLU A 156 -2.93 7.53 11.93
CA GLU A 156 -3.39 6.16 11.70
C GLU A 156 -2.42 5.16 12.37
N SER A 157 -2.88 3.94 12.63
CA SER A 157 -2.05 2.82 13.13
C SER A 157 -2.29 1.57 12.28
N PRO A 158 -1.64 1.45 11.10
CA PRO A 158 -1.78 0.27 10.25
C PRO A 158 -1.39 -1.02 10.98
N SER A 159 -2.34 -1.95 11.11
CA SER A 159 -2.18 -3.18 11.90
C SER A 159 -1.90 -4.42 11.07
N THR A 160 -1.76 -4.30 9.76
CA THR A 160 -1.47 -5.43 8.86
C THR A 160 -0.26 -5.12 8.00
N ALA A 161 0.57 -6.12 7.76
CA ALA A 161 1.75 -5.97 6.91
C ALA A 161 1.35 -5.62 5.47
N GLY A 162 2.19 -4.84 4.80
CA GLY A 162 1.96 -4.48 3.40
C GLY A 162 2.19 -3.03 3.02
N TYR A 163 1.94 -2.73 1.76
CA TYR A 163 1.96 -1.38 1.21
C TYR A 163 0.67 -0.63 1.53
N TYR A 164 0.83 0.63 1.88
CA TYR A 164 -0.24 1.60 2.05
C TYR A 164 0.12 2.85 1.25
N ILE A 165 -0.89 3.47 0.64
CA ILE A 165 -0.71 4.75 -0.05
C ILE A 165 -1.67 5.76 0.55
N TYR A 166 -1.13 6.89 0.99
CA TYR A 166 -1.92 8.02 1.47
C TYR A 166 -1.89 9.15 0.45
N GLN A 167 -3.05 9.75 0.21
CA GLN A 167 -3.21 10.89 -0.67
C GLN A 167 -4.17 11.89 -0.04
N LEU A 168 -4.03 13.15 -0.43
CA LEU A 168 -4.83 14.25 0.09
C LEU A 168 -5.54 14.98 -1.04
N VAL A 169 -6.79 15.36 -0.79
CA VAL A 169 -7.52 16.38 -1.56
C VAL A 169 -7.92 17.47 -0.58
N VAL A 170 -7.78 18.72 -1.00
CA VAL A 170 -8.19 19.89 -0.22
C VAL A 170 -9.42 20.49 -0.88
N SER A 171 -10.47 20.73 -0.11
CA SER A 171 -11.67 21.42 -0.58
C SER A 171 -12.06 22.57 0.33
N ASN A 172 -13.02 23.40 -0.10
CA ASN A 172 -13.56 24.50 0.70
C ASN A 172 -15.09 24.51 0.75
N SER A 173 -15.66 25.38 1.57
CA SER A 173 -17.12 25.59 1.72
C SER A 173 -17.84 25.93 0.41
N ASN A 174 -17.12 26.46 -0.58
CA ASN A 174 -17.62 26.80 -1.91
C ASN A 174 -17.53 25.65 -2.92
N GLN A 175 -17.19 24.43 -2.48
CA GLN A 175 -17.04 23.23 -3.31
C GLN A 175 -15.94 23.33 -4.37
N CYS A 176 -14.96 24.22 -4.19
CA CYS A 176 -13.71 24.16 -4.95
C CYS A 176 -12.82 23.08 -4.36
N SER A 177 -12.17 22.29 -5.22
CA SER A 177 -11.26 21.20 -4.80
C SER A 177 -9.91 21.32 -5.52
N SER A 178 -8.84 20.93 -4.83
CA SER A 178 -7.51 20.76 -5.41
C SER A 178 -7.44 19.50 -6.28
N GLU A 179 -6.36 19.39 -7.06
CA GLU A 179 -5.92 18.09 -7.54
C GLU A 179 -5.53 17.17 -6.36
N ILE A 180 -5.52 15.87 -6.60
CA ILE A 180 -5.05 14.89 -5.63
C ILE A 180 -3.52 15.02 -5.45
N SER A 181 -3.04 14.91 -4.22
CA SER A 181 -1.61 14.97 -3.94
C SER A 181 -0.83 13.81 -4.57
N ASP A 182 0.49 13.99 -4.64
CA ASP A 182 1.42 12.88 -4.83
C ASP A 182 1.19 11.78 -3.77
N PRO A 183 1.42 10.51 -4.13
CA PRO A 183 1.23 9.38 -3.22
C PRO A 183 2.33 9.35 -2.15
N PHE A 184 1.92 9.31 -0.89
CA PHE A 184 2.80 8.98 0.23
C PHE A 184 2.76 7.48 0.49
N LYS A 185 3.82 6.76 0.08
CA LYS A 185 3.93 5.31 0.16
C LYS A 185 4.52 4.88 1.49
N VAL A 186 3.83 3.98 2.18
CA VAL A 186 4.24 3.40 3.46
C VAL A 186 4.32 1.89 3.29
N TYR A 187 5.35 1.29 3.85
CA TYR A 187 5.45 -0.16 3.95
C TYR A 187 5.45 -0.60 5.40
N VAL A 188 4.52 -1.49 5.76
CA VAL A 188 4.38 -2.04 7.11
C VAL A 188 5.00 -3.43 7.13
N LEU A 189 6.04 -3.60 7.94
CA LEU A 189 6.72 -4.88 8.15
C LEU A 189 5.83 -5.85 8.94
N PRO A 190 5.82 -7.14 8.59
CA PRO A 190 5.18 -8.16 9.42
C PRO A 190 5.94 -8.36 10.73
N PRO A 191 5.31 -9.01 11.73
CA PRO A 191 5.97 -9.33 12.99
C PRO A 191 7.16 -10.24 12.73
N LEU A 192 8.25 -10.04 13.49
CA LEU A 192 9.45 -10.86 13.38
C LEU A 192 9.49 -11.86 14.53
N THR A 193 9.14 -13.11 14.25
CA THR A 193 9.10 -14.21 15.24
C THR A 193 10.10 -15.30 14.86
N PRO A 194 11.40 -15.10 15.14
CA PRO A 194 12.42 -16.05 14.73
C PRO A 194 12.43 -17.31 15.59
N THR A 195 13.09 -18.36 15.11
CA THR A 195 13.42 -19.57 15.85
C THR A 195 14.89 -19.92 15.70
N ILE A 196 15.40 -20.81 16.56
CA ILE A 196 16.74 -21.38 16.45
C ILE A 196 16.59 -22.91 16.33
N ALA A 197 17.30 -23.50 15.38
CA ALA A 197 17.52 -24.95 15.33
C ALA A 197 18.96 -25.25 15.76
N ALA A 198 19.14 -26.26 16.61
CA ALA A 198 20.46 -26.75 17.02
C ALA A 198 20.73 -28.13 16.41
N SER A 199 21.92 -28.36 15.86
CA SER A 199 22.31 -29.68 15.37
C SER A 199 22.45 -30.70 16.52
N SER A 200 22.71 -30.22 17.73
CA SER A 200 22.64 -31.00 18.98
C SER A 200 22.24 -30.08 20.13
N SER A 201 21.38 -30.56 21.03
CA SER A 201 21.06 -29.88 22.30
C SER A 201 22.11 -30.11 23.39
N THR A 202 23.03 -31.06 23.18
CA THR A 202 24.04 -31.46 24.17
C THR A 202 25.43 -31.51 23.55
N VAL A 203 26.41 -30.91 24.21
CA VAL A 203 27.82 -30.95 23.84
C VAL A 203 28.67 -31.34 25.05
N CYS A 204 29.86 -31.87 24.83
CA CYS A 204 30.79 -32.23 25.89
C CYS A 204 31.65 -31.03 26.26
N SER A 205 31.97 -30.91 27.56
CA SER A 205 33.00 -29.99 28.05
C SER A 205 34.31 -30.25 27.33
N ASN A 206 35.08 -29.20 27.04
CA ASN A 206 36.33 -29.26 26.27
C ASN A 206 36.19 -29.70 24.80
N GLY A 207 34.96 -29.81 24.27
CA GLY A 207 34.72 -29.60 22.84
C GLY A 207 35.11 -30.74 21.93
N THR A 208 35.00 -31.97 22.43
CA THR A 208 35.05 -33.17 21.59
C THR A 208 33.92 -33.19 20.56
N ASN A 209 32.87 -32.40 20.75
CA ASN A 209 31.82 -32.11 19.78
C ASN A 209 31.34 -30.64 19.88
N THR A 210 30.77 -30.13 18.80
CA THR A 210 30.14 -28.81 18.71
C THR A 210 28.69 -28.91 18.25
N SER A 211 27.92 -27.86 18.47
CA SER A 211 26.57 -27.69 17.93
C SER A 211 26.54 -26.51 16.96
N VAL A 212 25.92 -26.70 15.81
CA VAL A 212 25.62 -25.62 14.86
C VAL A 212 24.23 -25.11 15.18
N LEU A 213 24.14 -23.85 15.58
CA LEU A 213 22.91 -23.13 15.78
C LEU A 213 22.55 -22.41 14.48
N THR A 214 21.33 -22.61 13.98
CA THR A 214 20.82 -22.00 12.76
C THR A 214 19.61 -21.15 13.11
N ALA A 215 19.68 -19.86 12.83
CA ALA A 215 18.58 -18.95 13.02
C ALA A 215 17.64 -18.95 11.83
N ASN A 216 16.34 -19.06 12.09
CA ASN A 216 15.30 -18.96 11.10
C ASN A 216 14.45 -17.71 11.37
N PRO A 217 14.49 -16.68 10.51
CA PRO A 217 13.70 -15.46 10.68
C PRO A 217 12.22 -15.63 10.30
N GLY A 218 11.80 -16.79 9.78
CA GLY A 218 10.41 -17.12 9.43
C GLY A 218 10.03 -16.79 7.98
N SER A 219 10.77 -15.92 7.29
CA SER A 219 10.58 -15.62 5.87
C SER A 219 11.93 -15.41 5.18
N ASP A 220 12.05 -15.83 3.93
CA ASP A 220 13.20 -15.63 3.05
C ASP A 220 13.06 -14.41 2.13
N ARG A 221 11.92 -13.71 2.19
CA ARG A 221 11.60 -12.58 1.32
C ARG A 221 12.32 -11.29 1.70
N TYR A 222 12.90 -11.24 2.90
CA TYR A 222 13.56 -10.06 3.44
C TYR A 222 15.04 -10.32 3.67
N SER A 223 15.81 -9.24 3.71
CA SER A 223 17.17 -9.27 4.27
C SER A 223 17.13 -8.96 5.76
N TYR A 224 18.03 -9.62 6.49
CA TYR A 224 18.10 -9.55 7.95
C TYR A 224 19.51 -9.26 8.43
N VAL A 225 19.58 -8.63 9.61
CA VAL A 225 20.81 -8.46 10.37
C VAL A 225 20.72 -9.35 11.61
N TYR A 226 21.78 -10.10 11.90
CA TYR A 226 21.83 -11.06 13.00
C TYR A 226 22.83 -10.60 14.07
N GLN A 227 22.55 -10.95 15.31
CA GLN A 227 23.49 -10.85 16.42
C GLN A 227 23.24 -12.01 17.39
N TRP A 228 24.20 -12.93 17.48
CA TRP A 228 24.16 -14.00 18.49
C TRP A 228 24.57 -13.47 19.86
N ILE A 229 23.95 -14.02 20.90
CA ILE A 229 24.04 -13.58 22.29
C ILE A 229 24.21 -14.85 23.15
N LEU A 230 25.20 -14.86 24.04
CA LEU A 230 25.42 -15.92 25.00
C LEU A 230 25.18 -15.38 26.42
N ASN A 231 24.24 -15.99 27.14
CA ASN A 231 23.91 -15.63 28.53
C ASN A 231 23.66 -14.12 28.71
N GLY A 232 22.96 -13.50 27.74
CA GLY A 232 22.63 -12.07 27.74
C GLY A 232 23.70 -11.14 27.17
N ASN A 233 24.91 -11.63 26.87
CA ASN A 233 26.00 -10.83 26.31
C ASN A 233 26.17 -11.08 24.81
N ASN A 234 26.33 -10.02 24.01
CA ASN A 234 26.59 -10.16 22.58
C ASN A 234 27.90 -10.93 22.35
N ILE A 235 27.85 -11.91 21.46
CA ILE A 235 29.05 -12.59 20.97
C ILE A 235 29.64 -11.71 19.86
N GLN A 236 30.84 -11.18 20.08
CA GLN A 236 31.46 -10.23 19.16
C GLN A 236 31.64 -10.84 17.76
N GLY A 237 31.19 -10.12 16.72
CA GLY A 237 31.32 -10.53 15.32
C GLY A 237 30.38 -11.66 14.88
N ALA A 238 29.56 -12.21 15.78
CA ALA A 238 28.62 -13.28 15.45
C ALA A 238 27.35 -12.73 14.77
N THR A 239 27.49 -12.35 13.50
CA THR A 239 26.44 -11.69 12.69
C THR A 239 25.91 -12.55 11.54
N SER A 240 26.31 -13.82 11.49
CA SER A 240 25.83 -14.79 10.49
C SER A 240 24.51 -15.43 10.93
N SER A 241 23.74 -15.97 9.98
CA SER A 241 22.52 -16.74 10.27
C SER A 241 22.81 -18.04 11.02
N THR A 242 24.06 -18.48 11.04
CA THR A 242 24.53 -19.64 11.79
C THR A 242 25.61 -19.27 12.81
N TYR A 243 25.68 -20.01 13.91
CA TYR A 243 26.75 -19.92 14.89
C TYR A 243 27.17 -21.32 15.35
N THR A 244 28.46 -21.61 15.31
CA THR A 244 28.99 -22.87 15.83
C THR A 244 29.47 -22.66 17.26
N THR A 245 29.02 -23.49 18.20
CA THR A 245 29.44 -23.39 19.60
C THR A 245 30.96 -23.58 19.72
N PRO A 246 31.65 -22.81 20.60
CA PRO A 246 33.06 -23.04 20.88
C PRO A 246 33.32 -24.44 21.44
N THR A 247 34.55 -24.91 21.31
CA THR A 247 35.00 -26.19 21.88
C THR A 247 35.30 -26.07 23.38
N ASN A 248 35.69 -24.90 23.87
CA ASN A 248 36.12 -24.69 25.25
C ASN A 248 34.97 -24.26 26.21
N LEU A 249 33.81 -24.92 26.13
CA LEU A 249 32.68 -24.60 27.00
C LEU A 249 32.80 -25.26 28.39
N SER A 250 32.51 -24.48 29.43
CA SER A 250 32.33 -24.98 30.79
C SER A 250 31.04 -25.79 30.90
N SER A 251 31.06 -26.85 31.71
CA SER A 251 29.88 -27.68 31.99
C SER A 251 28.72 -26.86 32.57
N GLY A 252 27.50 -27.24 32.21
CA GLY A 252 26.28 -26.55 32.60
C GLY A 252 25.44 -26.10 31.39
N ASN A 253 24.38 -25.35 31.66
CA ASN A 253 23.50 -24.86 30.61
C ASN A 253 24.04 -23.54 30.04
N GLN A 254 24.23 -23.50 28.73
CA GLN A 254 24.60 -22.31 27.98
C GLN A 254 23.39 -21.79 27.22
N ASN A 255 22.98 -20.57 27.51
CA ASN A 255 21.80 -19.98 26.89
C ASN A 255 22.19 -19.13 25.67
N TYR A 256 21.98 -19.68 24.48
CA TYR A 256 22.17 -18.95 23.23
C TYR A 256 20.88 -18.30 22.81
N SER A 257 20.90 -16.99 22.65
CA SER A 257 19.82 -16.24 22.03
C SER A 257 20.31 -15.55 20.78
N ILE A 258 19.38 -15.20 19.91
CA ILE A 258 19.66 -14.40 18.73
C ILE A 258 18.72 -13.21 18.70
N ARG A 259 19.26 -12.04 18.35
CA ARG A 259 18.47 -10.89 17.92
C ARG A 259 18.57 -10.77 16.41
N ILE A 260 17.41 -10.78 15.75
CA ILE A 260 17.28 -10.57 14.31
C ILE A 260 16.55 -9.25 14.09
N ALA A 261 16.98 -8.47 13.12
CA ALA A 261 16.30 -7.25 12.69
C ALA A 261 16.10 -7.24 11.17
N TYR A 262 15.04 -6.61 10.68
CA TYR A 262 14.91 -6.36 9.24
C TYR A 262 15.97 -5.36 8.79
N SER A 263 16.63 -5.60 7.66
CA SER A 263 17.53 -4.59 7.06
C SER A 263 16.78 -3.33 6.63
N LEU A 264 15.48 -3.44 6.33
CA LEU A 264 14.60 -2.30 6.02
C LEU A 264 14.31 -1.40 7.23
N SER A 265 14.40 -1.93 8.45
CA SER A 265 14.18 -1.20 9.70
C SER A 265 14.84 -1.98 10.84
N THR A 266 16.03 -1.53 11.25
CA THR A 266 16.80 -2.19 12.32
C THR A 266 16.15 -2.06 13.71
N ALA A 267 15.17 -1.16 13.86
CA ALA A 267 14.36 -1.03 15.07
C ALA A 267 13.32 -2.15 15.21
N THR A 268 12.90 -2.76 14.10
CA THR A 268 11.95 -3.88 14.11
C THR A 268 12.73 -5.18 14.30
N THR A 269 12.73 -5.67 15.53
CA THR A 269 13.53 -6.84 15.93
C THR A 269 12.66 -8.00 16.41
N GLY A 270 13.22 -9.20 16.32
CA GLY A 270 12.69 -10.41 16.92
C GLY A 270 13.81 -11.17 17.62
N THR A 271 13.47 -11.91 18.67
CA THR A 271 14.44 -12.70 19.42
C THR A 271 14.00 -14.15 19.53
N ALA A 272 14.98 -15.05 19.57
CA ALA A 272 14.77 -16.47 19.82
C ALA A 272 15.82 -16.98 20.80
N ASN A 273 15.53 -18.09 21.46
CA ASN A 273 16.37 -18.65 22.52
C ASN A 273 16.51 -20.16 22.36
N GLN A 274 17.72 -20.66 22.59
CA GLN A 274 18.08 -22.07 22.56
C GLN A 274 19.08 -22.37 23.68
N VAL A 275 18.74 -23.33 24.53
CA VAL A 275 19.64 -23.81 25.58
C VAL A 275 20.46 -24.98 25.02
N ILE A 276 21.78 -24.95 25.25
CA ILE A 276 22.70 -26.05 24.99
C ILE A 276 23.25 -26.55 26.32
N THR A 277 23.08 -27.83 26.59
CA THR A 277 23.60 -28.47 27.80
C THR A 277 25.02 -28.97 27.56
N VAL A 278 25.97 -28.49 28.36
CA VAL A 278 27.37 -28.89 28.30
C VAL A 278 27.63 -29.95 29.37
N THR A 279 27.90 -31.19 28.97
CA THR A 279 28.13 -32.32 29.87
C THR A 279 29.63 -32.53 30.13
N PRO A 280 30.06 -32.80 31.37
CA PRO A 280 31.45 -33.15 31.67
C PRO A 280 31.90 -34.39 30.89
N LEU A 281 33.18 -34.43 30.53
CA LEU A 281 33.79 -35.67 30.05
C LEU A 281 33.82 -36.73 31.18
N PRO A 282 33.64 -38.02 30.86
CA PRO A 282 33.79 -39.08 31.85
C PRO A 282 35.23 -39.10 32.40
N THR A 283 35.37 -39.56 33.64
CA THR A 283 36.69 -39.73 34.25
C THR A 283 37.48 -40.80 33.50
N LYS A 284 38.80 -40.61 33.42
CA LYS A 284 39.70 -41.60 32.81
C LYS A 284 39.53 -42.94 33.53
N PRO A 285 39.23 -44.06 32.82
CA PRO A 285 39.10 -45.37 33.46
C PRO A 285 40.46 -45.85 33.98
N ALA A 286 40.44 -46.60 35.08
CA ALA A 286 41.59 -47.31 35.64
C ALA A 286 41.32 -48.82 35.59
N ILE A 287 42.36 -49.61 35.29
CA ILE A 287 42.32 -51.07 35.30
C ILE A 287 43.03 -51.54 36.57
N SER A 288 42.38 -52.39 37.36
CA SER A 288 42.96 -53.03 38.54
C SER A 288 42.80 -54.56 38.46
N ILE A 289 43.64 -55.29 39.18
CA ILE A 289 43.55 -56.75 39.29
C ILE A 289 42.29 -57.10 40.08
N GLY A 290 41.45 -58.00 39.55
CA GLY A 290 40.33 -58.58 40.30
C GLY A 290 40.86 -59.69 41.20
N GLN A 291 40.72 -59.52 42.52
CA GLN A 291 40.97 -60.57 43.51
C GLN A 291 39.67 -61.27 43.87
#